data_AF-A0A7K0G3F2-F1
#
_entry.id   AF-A0A7K0G3F2-F1
#
_cell.length_a   1.000
_cell.length_b   1.000
_cell.length_c   1.000
_cell.angle_alpha   90.00
_cell.angle_beta   90.00
_cell.angle_gamma   90.00
#
_symmetry.space_group_name_H-M   'P 1'
#
loop_
_entity.id
_entity.type
_entity.pdbx_description
1 polymer ?
#
loop_
_entity_poly.entity_id
_entity_poly.type
_entity_poly.pdbx_seq_one_letter_code
_entity_poly.pdbx_strand_id
1 'polypeptide(L)'
;MLVKRPDIRSAMISMKARLSIMAWSEMQTDLPEYSNWKKPALTDGRLTPTERENYNKPGGIASLTDKGYWNQRARGMGGIQTSCAEENLLGFPGTKYYGENIMVHEWSHNVMSALRKADPELYKQIDVAYQEAKKKGMYKDQYAINTVAEYWAEGSQWWFWSNFEFNDGKVKVQTPDDLKAYDPVLYDILAQVYAGHHIPADVYYGKNISFGGATVKH
;
A
#
# COMPACT_ATOMS: atom_id res chain seq x y z
N MET A 1 14.82 4.17 -1.46
CA MET A 1 14.09 4.24 -0.18
C MET A 1 15.02 4.18 1.05
N LEU A 2 15.85 3.15 1.27
CA LEU A 2 16.55 2.92 2.56
C LEU A 2 18.02 3.39 2.66
N VAL A 3 18.46 4.34 1.85
CA VAL A 3 19.88 4.80 1.87
C VAL A 3 20.28 5.38 3.24
N LYS A 4 19.33 6.00 3.95
CA LYS A 4 19.53 6.60 5.29
C LYS A 4 19.59 5.57 6.42
N ARG A 5 19.04 4.37 6.21
CA ARG A 5 18.82 3.34 7.25
C ARG A 5 19.37 1.97 6.82
N PRO A 6 20.70 1.82 6.75
CA PRO A 6 21.33 0.54 6.41
C PRO A 6 21.03 -0.58 7.43
N ASP A 7 20.71 -0.22 8.66
CA ASP A 7 20.24 -1.10 9.72
C ASP A 7 18.88 -1.74 9.38
N ILE A 8 17.91 -0.96 8.88
CA ILE A 8 16.62 -1.48 8.39
C ILE A 8 16.86 -2.42 7.21
N ARG A 9 17.71 -2.02 6.24
CA ARG A 9 18.09 -2.89 5.12
C ARG A 9 18.68 -4.22 5.61
N SER A 10 19.55 -4.18 6.61
CA SER A 10 20.17 -5.38 7.19
C SER A 10 19.13 -6.28 7.88
N ALA A 11 18.17 -5.69 8.60
CA ALA A 11 17.05 -6.42 9.18
C ALA A 11 16.20 -7.10 8.09
N MET A 12 15.84 -6.38 7.02
CA MET A 12 15.12 -6.95 5.87
C MET A 12 15.86 -8.14 5.23
N ILE A 13 17.18 -8.02 5.03
CA ILE A 13 18.01 -9.11 4.52
C ILE A 13 17.94 -10.33 5.45
N SER A 14 18.04 -10.12 6.77
CA SER A 14 17.97 -11.20 7.76
C SER A 14 16.59 -11.87 7.82
N MET A 15 15.54 -11.13 7.48
CA MET A 15 14.15 -11.62 7.38
C MET A 15 13.88 -12.31 6.04
N LYS A 16 14.88 -12.35 5.13
CA LYS A 16 14.75 -12.83 3.76
C LYS A 16 13.64 -12.10 2.99
N ALA A 17 13.53 -10.78 3.20
CA ALA A 17 12.61 -9.95 2.45
C ALA A 17 12.85 -10.07 0.93
N ARG A 18 11.78 -10.10 0.15
CA ARG A 18 11.79 -10.23 -1.31
C ARG A 18 10.76 -9.29 -1.92
N LEU A 19 11.08 -8.81 -3.12
CA LEU A 19 10.14 -8.14 -4.02
C LEU A 19 10.02 -8.99 -5.28
N SER A 20 8.79 -9.42 -5.58
CA SER A 20 8.45 -10.12 -6.81
C SER A 20 7.68 -9.17 -7.72
N ILE A 21 8.15 -9.02 -8.95
CA ILE A 21 7.45 -8.22 -9.98
C ILE A 21 6.69 -9.21 -10.85
N MET A 22 5.38 -9.11 -10.85
CA MET A 22 4.50 -9.90 -11.71
C MET A 22 4.43 -9.22 -13.07
N ALA A 23 4.61 -9.99 -14.16
CA ALA A 23 4.35 -9.47 -15.50
C ALA A 23 2.88 -9.04 -15.63
N TRP A 24 2.58 -8.20 -16.62
CA TRP A 24 1.20 -7.75 -16.87
C TRP A 24 0.20 -8.92 -17.05
N SER A 25 0.67 -10.06 -17.55
CA SER A 25 -0.10 -11.28 -17.78
C SER A 25 -0.14 -12.26 -16.60
N GLU A 26 0.67 -12.03 -15.56
CA GLU A 26 0.73 -12.86 -14.35
C GLU A 26 -0.11 -12.24 -13.25
N MET A 27 -0.61 -13.06 -12.32
CA MET A 27 -1.41 -12.65 -11.17
C MET A 27 -0.80 -13.16 -9.87
N GLN A 28 -1.31 -12.70 -8.73
CA GLN A 28 -0.75 -13.04 -7.41
C GLN A 28 -0.58 -14.56 -7.20
N THR A 29 -1.57 -15.35 -7.60
CA THR A 29 -1.54 -16.82 -7.43
C THR A 29 -0.73 -17.56 -8.49
N ASP A 30 -0.16 -16.85 -9.48
CA ASP A 30 0.83 -17.43 -10.41
C ASP A 30 2.23 -17.45 -9.78
N LEU A 31 2.48 -16.64 -8.74
CA LEU A 31 3.69 -16.72 -7.94
C LEU A 31 3.67 -18.03 -7.11
N PRO A 32 4.76 -18.83 -7.11
CA PRO A 32 4.81 -20.11 -6.39
C PRO A 32 4.47 -20.01 -4.89
N GLU A 33 4.82 -18.91 -4.25
CA GLU A 33 4.56 -18.66 -2.83
C GLU A 33 3.07 -18.55 -2.49
N TYR A 34 2.24 -18.22 -3.49
CA TYR A 34 0.82 -17.92 -3.31
C TYR A 34 -0.09 -18.84 -4.14
N SER A 35 0.47 -19.84 -4.82
CA SER A 35 -0.27 -20.74 -5.72
C SER A 35 -1.39 -21.53 -5.03
N ASN A 36 -1.25 -21.75 -3.72
CA ASN A 36 -2.20 -22.53 -2.91
C ASN A 36 -3.16 -21.67 -2.10
N TRP A 37 -3.15 -20.34 -2.29
CA TRP A 37 -4.05 -19.44 -1.59
C TRP A 37 -5.51 -19.80 -1.84
N LYS A 38 -6.32 -19.71 -0.79
CA LYS A 38 -7.74 -20.00 -0.82
C LYS A 38 -8.54 -18.71 -0.75
N LYS A 39 -9.64 -18.66 -1.50
CA LYS A 39 -10.64 -17.62 -1.26
C LYS A 39 -11.21 -17.78 0.16
N PRO A 40 -11.63 -16.69 0.82
CA PRO A 40 -12.20 -16.79 2.16
C PRO A 40 -13.45 -17.68 2.16
N ALA A 41 -13.59 -18.49 3.21
CA ALA A 41 -14.84 -19.21 3.47
C ALA A 41 -15.92 -18.23 3.95
N LEU A 42 -17.19 -18.62 3.87
CA LEU A 42 -18.30 -17.79 4.40
C LEU A 42 -18.10 -17.44 5.88
N THR A 43 -17.45 -18.31 6.67
CA THR A 43 -17.17 -18.09 8.09
C THR A 43 -15.95 -17.21 8.36
N ASP A 44 -15.21 -16.79 7.33
CA ASP A 44 -14.00 -15.99 7.49
C ASP A 44 -14.37 -14.62 8.10
N GLY A 45 -13.80 -14.29 9.25
CA GLY A 45 -14.07 -13.05 9.98
C GLY A 45 -13.63 -11.79 9.24
N ARG A 46 -12.80 -11.92 8.20
CA ARG A 46 -12.30 -10.79 7.40
C ARG A 46 -13.28 -10.32 6.33
N LEU A 47 -14.33 -11.11 6.03
CA LEU A 47 -15.35 -10.68 5.07
C LEU A 47 -16.11 -9.47 5.61
N THR A 48 -16.21 -8.43 4.79
CA THR A 48 -17.09 -7.28 5.07
C THR A 48 -18.55 -7.72 5.16
N PRO A 49 -19.43 -6.94 5.83
CA PRO A 49 -20.85 -7.25 5.88
C PRO A 49 -21.47 -7.45 4.48
N THR A 50 -21.11 -6.58 3.53
CA THR A 50 -21.58 -6.67 2.14
C THR A 50 -21.08 -7.91 1.41
N GLU A 51 -19.80 -8.26 1.54
CA GLU A 51 -19.26 -9.49 0.94
C GLU A 51 -19.91 -10.74 1.53
N ARG A 52 -20.21 -10.74 2.84
CA ARG A 52 -20.88 -11.83 3.52
C ARG A 52 -22.33 -11.98 3.05
N GLU A 53 -23.07 -10.89 2.96
CA GLU A 53 -24.45 -10.87 2.47
C GLU A 53 -24.54 -11.36 1.01
N ASN A 54 -23.57 -10.97 0.18
CA ASN A 54 -23.53 -11.31 -1.24
C ASN A 54 -22.80 -12.63 -1.54
N TYR A 55 -22.24 -13.32 -0.54
CA TYR A 55 -21.30 -14.43 -0.73
C TYR A 55 -21.83 -15.52 -1.68
N ASN A 56 -23.08 -15.95 -1.49
CA ASN A 56 -23.74 -16.99 -2.29
C ASN A 56 -24.58 -16.47 -3.46
N LYS A 57 -24.69 -15.15 -3.66
CA LYS A 57 -25.44 -14.58 -4.78
C LYS A 57 -24.64 -14.76 -6.10
N PRO A 58 -25.28 -14.74 -7.29
CA PRO A 58 -24.55 -14.75 -8.55
C PRO A 58 -23.49 -13.64 -8.60
N GLY A 59 -22.25 -13.99 -8.97
CA GLY A 59 -21.11 -13.07 -8.93
C GLY A 59 -20.46 -12.89 -7.54
N GLY A 60 -21.03 -13.50 -6.50
CA GLY A 60 -20.46 -13.53 -5.15
C GLY A 60 -19.24 -14.44 -5.02
N ILE A 61 -18.53 -14.34 -3.90
CA ILE A 61 -17.27 -15.08 -3.65
C ILE A 61 -17.44 -16.59 -3.78
N ALA A 62 -18.60 -17.17 -3.43
CA ALA A 62 -18.88 -18.60 -3.60
C ALA A 62 -18.74 -19.07 -5.05
N SER A 63 -19.07 -18.21 -6.02
CA SER A 63 -19.03 -18.52 -7.45
C SER A 63 -17.64 -18.44 -8.08
N LEU A 64 -16.66 -17.84 -7.39
CA LEU A 64 -15.30 -17.67 -7.89
C LEU A 64 -14.43 -18.90 -7.58
N THR A 65 -13.48 -19.22 -8.44
CA THR A 65 -12.35 -20.09 -8.08
C THR A 65 -11.41 -19.35 -7.12
N ASP A 66 -10.55 -20.07 -6.41
CA ASP A 66 -9.50 -19.44 -5.57
C ASP A 66 -8.69 -18.40 -6.37
N LYS A 67 -8.19 -18.82 -7.54
CA LYS A 67 -7.48 -17.96 -8.49
C LYS A 67 -8.34 -16.79 -8.97
N GLY A 68 -9.60 -17.04 -9.35
CA GLY A 68 -10.52 -16.00 -9.80
C GLY A 68 -10.77 -14.91 -8.75
N TYR A 69 -10.89 -15.29 -7.48
CA TYR A 69 -11.03 -14.35 -6.37
C TYR A 69 -9.78 -13.47 -6.20
N TRP A 70 -8.59 -14.08 -6.19
CA TRP A 70 -7.34 -13.34 -5.99
C TRP A 70 -6.95 -12.46 -7.18
N ASN A 71 -7.18 -12.93 -8.41
CA ASN A 71 -6.85 -12.19 -9.64
C ASN A 71 -7.60 -10.85 -9.76
N GLN A 72 -8.82 -10.77 -9.21
CA GLN A 72 -9.60 -9.52 -9.21
C GLN A 72 -9.09 -8.51 -8.17
N ARG A 73 -8.36 -8.98 -7.16
CA ARG A 73 -8.08 -8.19 -5.95
C ARG A 73 -6.63 -7.76 -5.87
N ALA A 74 -5.68 -8.64 -6.18
CA ALA A 74 -4.28 -8.44 -5.89
C ALA A 74 -3.47 -8.10 -7.16
N ARG A 75 -3.10 -6.82 -7.31
CA ARG A 75 -1.99 -6.35 -8.17
C ARG A 75 -0.80 -5.81 -7.36
N GLY A 76 -0.89 -5.90 -6.04
CA GLY A 76 0.12 -5.60 -5.05
C GLY A 76 -0.20 -6.41 -3.79
N MET A 77 0.84 -6.81 -3.05
CA MET A 77 0.68 -7.46 -1.75
C MET A 77 1.87 -7.15 -0.85
N GLY A 78 1.57 -6.62 0.33
CA GLY A 78 2.54 -6.35 1.38
C GLY A 78 2.93 -7.58 2.19
N GLY A 79 4.03 -7.47 2.91
CA GLY A 79 4.61 -8.54 3.72
C GLY A 79 6.10 -8.69 3.50
N ILE A 80 6.72 -9.70 4.13
CA ILE A 80 8.16 -10.01 3.93
C ILE A 80 8.42 -10.40 2.47
N GLN A 81 7.51 -11.17 1.89
CA GLN A 81 7.38 -11.37 0.45
C GLN A 81 6.42 -10.29 -0.04
N THR A 82 6.96 -9.28 -0.71
CA THR A 82 6.20 -8.21 -1.35
C THR A 82 6.02 -8.54 -2.82
N SER A 83 4.85 -8.27 -3.39
CA SER A 83 4.64 -8.31 -4.83
C SER A 83 4.05 -7.00 -5.34
N CYS A 84 4.38 -6.66 -6.58
CA CYS A 84 3.73 -5.62 -7.34
C CYS A 84 3.67 -6.01 -8.81
N ALA A 85 2.79 -5.36 -9.55
CA ALA A 85 2.62 -5.62 -10.95
C ALA A 85 3.48 -4.69 -11.83
N GLU A 86 4.11 -5.25 -12.86
CA GLU A 86 4.95 -4.54 -13.83
C GLU A 86 4.19 -3.36 -14.46
N GLU A 87 2.91 -3.55 -14.79
CA GLU A 87 2.12 -2.51 -15.43
C GLU A 87 1.90 -1.28 -14.53
N ASN A 88 1.98 -1.45 -13.20
CA ASN A 88 2.00 -0.31 -12.28
C ASN A 88 3.37 0.38 -12.29
N LEU A 89 4.48 -0.38 -12.20
CA LEU A 89 5.82 0.19 -12.22
C LEU A 89 6.11 0.97 -13.51
N LEU A 90 5.56 0.51 -14.63
CA LEU A 90 5.76 1.13 -15.95
C LEU A 90 4.65 2.14 -16.33
N GLY A 91 3.61 2.30 -15.52
CA GLY A 91 2.59 3.32 -15.76
C GLY A 91 1.62 3.01 -16.89
N PHE A 92 1.16 1.77 -17.04
CA PHE A 92 0.24 1.40 -18.12
C PHE A 92 -1.15 2.00 -17.86
N PRO A 93 -1.68 2.86 -18.75
CA PRO A 93 -2.99 3.46 -18.60
C PRO A 93 -4.12 2.43 -18.51
N GLY A 94 -5.13 2.72 -17.67
CA GLY A 94 -6.33 1.88 -17.53
C GLY A 94 -6.18 0.64 -16.66
N THR A 95 -5.04 0.50 -16.00
CA THR A 95 -4.80 -0.55 -15.02
C THR A 95 -5.27 -0.09 -13.63
N LYS A 96 -5.49 -1.05 -12.71
CA LYS A 96 -6.15 -0.82 -11.41
C LYS A 96 -5.54 0.32 -10.59
N TYR A 97 -4.21 0.39 -10.58
CA TYR A 97 -3.44 1.34 -9.78
C TYR A 97 -2.81 2.43 -10.64
N TYR A 98 -3.32 2.66 -11.85
CA TYR A 98 -2.81 3.72 -12.72
C TYR A 98 -3.01 5.09 -12.06
N GLY A 99 -1.90 5.72 -11.68
CA GLY A 99 -1.87 7.05 -11.05
C GLY A 99 -1.22 7.07 -9.67
N GLU A 100 -0.98 5.90 -9.08
CA GLU A 100 -0.18 5.74 -7.85
C GLU A 100 0.89 4.67 -8.03
N ASN A 101 1.94 4.69 -7.20
CA ASN A 101 2.93 3.62 -7.17
C ASN A 101 2.61 2.62 -6.04
N ILE A 102 1.86 1.56 -6.35
CA ILE A 102 1.44 0.57 -5.33
C ILE A 102 2.65 -0.16 -4.75
N MET A 103 3.76 -0.31 -5.49
CA MET A 103 4.96 -0.93 -4.94
C MET A 103 5.49 -0.16 -3.72
N VAL A 104 5.40 1.18 -3.72
CA VAL A 104 5.80 2.00 -2.57
C VAL A 104 4.96 1.66 -1.34
N HIS A 105 3.63 1.53 -1.51
CA HIS A 105 2.72 1.08 -0.46
C HIS A 105 3.17 -0.27 0.09
N GLU A 106 3.26 -1.29 -0.77
CA GLU A 106 3.46 -2.66 -0.34
C GLU A 106 4.86 -2.89 0.23
N TRP A 107 5.87 -2.22 -0.32
CA TRP A 107 7.23 -2.27 0.19
C TRP A 107 7.37 -1.57 1.53
N SER A 108 6.59 -0.52 1.79
CA SER A 108 6.61 0.16 3.08
C SER A 108 6.12 -0.74 4.23
N HIS A 109 5.18 -1.66 3.99
CA HIS A 109 4.80 -2.69 4.97
C HIS A 109 5.99 -3.58 5.35
N ASN A 110 6.86 -3.89 4.38
CA ASN A 110 8.11 -4.64 4.60
C ASN A 110 9.11 -3.82 5.42
N VAL A 111 9.27 -2.53 5.11
CA VAL A 111 10.08 -1.58 5.89
C VAL A 111 9.59 -1.49 7.34
N MET A 112 8.28 -1.36 7.57
CA MET A 112 7.68 -1.32 8.90
C MET A 112 7.92 -2.63 9.67
N SER A 113 7.85 -3.76 8.98
CA SER A 113 8.15 -5.07 9.59
C SER A 113 9.62 -5.15 10.05
N ALA A 114 10.55 -4.61 9.27
CA ALA A 114 11.96 -4.57 9.62
C ALA A 114 12.28 -3.59 10.77
N LEU A 115 11.52 -2.49 10.91
CA LEU A 115 11.64 -1.57 12.05
C LEU A 115 11.46 -2.28 13.39
N ARG A 116 10.58 -3.29 13.48
CA ARG A 116 10.39 -4.08 14.72
C ARG A 116 11.70 -4.69 15.26
N LYS A 117 12.67 -4.96 14.37
CA LYS A 117 13.99 -5.51 14.72
C LYS A 117 15.07 -4.44 14.77
N ALA A 118 15.12 -3.55 13.78
CA ALA A 118 16.17 -2.56 13.64
C ALA A 118 16.00 -1.39 14.62
N ASP A 119 14.76 -1.00 14.90
CA ASP A 119 14.41 0.19 15.67
C ASP A 119 13.02 0.05 16.32
N PRO A 120 12.92 -0.75 17.40
CA PRO A 120 11.65 -1.01 18.05
C PRO A 120 11.00 0.23 18.65
N GLU A 121 11.78 1.28 18.93
CA GLU A 121 11.26 2.51 19.50
C GLU A 121 10.59 3.37 18.43
N LEU A 122 11.23 3.55 17.26
CA LEU A 122 10.57 4.20 16.12
C LEU A 122 9.32 3.43 15.69
N TYR A 123 9.35 2.09 15.72
CA TYR A 123 8.18 1.27 15.44
C TYR A 123 7.00 1.58 16.38
N LYS A 124 7.24 1.81 17.69
CA LYS A 124 6.18 2.20 18.65
C LYS A 124 5.66 3.60 18.38
N GLN A 125 6.51 4.53 17.97
CA GLN A 125 6.09 5.91 17.65
C GLN A 125 5.05 5.93 16.53
N ILE A 126 5.13 5.00 15.56
CA ILE A 126 4.12 4.87 14.50
C ILE A 126 2.74 4.55 15.09
N ASP A 127 2.66 3.63 16.06
CA ASP A 127 1.39 3.28 16.70
C ASP A 127 0.82 4.47 17.49
N VAL A 128 1.67 5.16 18.27
CA VAL A 128 1.25 6.37 18.99
C VAL A 128 0.72 7.44 18.04
N ALA A 129 1.42 7.71 16.94
CA ALA A 129 1.01 8.67 15.92
C ALA A 129 -0.34 8.28 15.30
N TYR A 130 -0.50 7.01 14.93
CA TYR A 130 -1.76 6.47 14.39
C TYR A 130 -2.94 6.66 15.36
N GLN A 131 -2.76 6.31 16.64
CA GLN A 131 -3.83 6.45 17.63
C GLN A 131 -4.22 7.92 17.82
N GLU A 132 -3.26 8.85 17.83
CA GLU A 132 -3.53 10.28 17.93
C GLU A 132 -4.22 10.83 16.67
N ALA A 133 -3.80 10.42 15.48
CA ALA A 133 -4.46 10.78 14.22
C ALA A 133 -5.93 10.31 14.21
N LYS A 134 -6.17 9.08 14.67
CA LYS A 134 -7.51 8.50 14.78
C LYS A 134 -8.39 9.25 15.78
N LYS A 135 -7.86 9.60 16.96
CA LYS A 135 -8.58 10.42 17.96
C LYS A 135 -8.97 11.79 17.42
N LYS A 136 -8.12 12.39 16.58
CA LYS A 136 -8.37 13.69 15.93
C LYS A 136 -9.34 13.59 14.73
N GLY A 137 -9.75 12.38 14.34
CA GLY A 137 -10.62 12.17 13.18
C GLY A 137 -9.91 12.46 11.85
N MET A 138 -8.58 12.36 11.80
CA MET A 138 -7.80 12.54 10.59
C MET A 138 -8.03 11.39 9.59
N TYR A 139 -7.81 11.65 8.31
CA TYR A 139 -7.99 10.69 7.22
C TYR A 139 -9.38 10.05 7.22
N LYS A 140 -10.40 10.84 7.52
CA LYS A 140 -11.79 10.36 7.64
C LYS A 140 -12.22 9.68 6.33
N ASP A 141 -12.83 8.51 6.46
CA ASP A 141 -13.32 7.67 5.37
C ASP A 141 -12.23 7.23 4.37
N GLN A 142 -10.95 7.44 4.70
CA GLN A 142 -9.83 7.06 3.86
C GLN A 142 -9.16 5.77 4.34
N TYR A 143 -8.66 4.98 3.39
CA TYR A 143 -8.03 3.68 3.65
C TYR A 143 -6.89 3.75 4.69
N ALA A 144 -6.11 4.83 4.67
CA ALA A 144 -5.02 5.10 5.59
C ALA A 144 -5.39 4.95 7.09
N ILE A 145 -6.63 5.27 7.50
CA ILE A 145 -7.00 5.21 8.92
C ILE A 145 -7.47 3.83 9.39
N ASN A 146 -7.62 2.87 8.47
CA ASN A 146 -8.17 1.55 8.79
C ASN A 146 -7.26 0.77 9.74
N THR A 147 -5.94 0.82 9.54
CA THR A 147 -4.95 0.17 10.41
C THR A 147 -3.68 1.00 10.53
N VAL A 148 -2.89 0.75 11.58
CA VAL A 148 -1.56 1.36 11.77
C VAL A 148 -0.61 1.05 10.60
N ALA A 149 -0.77 -0.10 9.94
CA ALA A 149 0.03 -0.48 8.79
C ALA A 149 -0.35 0.34 7.55
N GLU A 150 -1.65 0.51 7.28
CA GLU A 150 -2.12 1.35 6.16
C GLU A 150 -1.77 2.82 6.36
N TYR A 151 -1.85 3.30 7.62
CA TYR A 151 -1.44 4.66 7.97
C TYR A 151 0.02 4.93 7.60
N TRP A 152 0.90 3.97 7.90
CA TRP A 152 2.31 4.02 7.51
C TRP A 152 2.49 3.92 5.99
N ALA A 153 1.74 3.06 5.32
CA ALA A 153 1.93 2.78 3.90
C ALA A 153 1.42 3.89 2.97
N GLU A 154 0.21 4.37 3.21
CA GLU A 154 -0.36 5.52 2.52
C GLU A 154 0.47 6.79 2.77
N GLY A 155 0.90 6.99 4.03
CA GLY A 155 1.85 8.03 4.42
C GLY A 155 3.17 7.96 3.65
N SER A 156 3.74 6.76 3.51
CA SER A 156 4.95 6.54 2.72
C SER A 156 4.75 6.89 1.24
N GLN A 157 3.61 6.56 0.65
CA GLN A 157 3.32 6.96 -0.74
C GLN A 157 3.20 8.48 -0.89
N TRP A 158 2.52 9.18 0.03
CA TRP A 158 2.45 10.65 0.01
C TRP A 158 3.82 11.30 0.21
N TRP A 159 4.66 10.71 1.08
CA TRP A 159 6.06 11.13 1.23
C TRP A 159 6.84 11.04 -0.07
N PHE A 160 6.66 10.00 -0.87
CA PHE A 160 7.31 9.86 -2.18
C PHE A 160 6.59 10.58 -3.33
N TRP A 161 5.52 11.32 -3.04
CA TRP A 161 4.68 11.99 -4.02
C TRP A 161 4.11 11.05 -5.10
N SER A 162 3.70 9.86 -4.67
CA SER A 162 3.29 8.74 -5.53
C SER A 162 1.94 8.15 -5.17
N ASN A 163 1.14 8.82 -4.33
CA ASN A 163 -0.19 8.34 -3.93
C ASN A 163 -1.30 9.08 -4.71
N PHE A 164 -2.52 8.56 -4.63
CA PHE A 164 -3.72 9.34 -4.93
C PHE A 164 -3.98 10.43 -3.89
N GLU A 165 -4.76 11.43 -4.29
CA GLU A 165 -5.19 12.52 -3.42
C GLU A 165 -6.12 12.01 -2.31
N PHE A 166 -5.81 12.32 -1.05
CA PHE A 166 -6.82 12.33 0.00
C PHE A 166 -7.50 13.69 0.02
N ASN A 167 -8.84 13.71 -0.01
CA ASN A 167 -9.64 14.92 0.05
C ASN A 167 -10.97 14.67 0.77
N ASP A 168 -11.18 15.36 1.90
CA ASP A 168 -12.42 15.28 2.69
C ASP A 168 -13.34 16.51 2.52
N GLY A 169 -13.06 17.35 1.52
CA GLY A 169 -13.72 18.62 1.25
C GLY A 169 -13.20 19.81 2.07
N LYS A 170 -12.33 19.57 3.06
CA LYS A 170 -11.69 20.63 3.87
C LYS A 170 -10.18 20.61 3.75
N VAL A 171 -9.61 19.41 3.71
CA VAL A 171 -8.18 19.17 3.57
C VAL A 171 -7.93 18.38 2.31
N LYS A 172 -6.80 18.68 1.68
CA LYS A 172 -6.23 17.92 0.58
C LYS A 172 -4.81 17.48 0.97
N VAL A 173 -4.50 16.20 0.76
CA VAL A 173 -3.13 15.67 0.88
C VAL A 173 -2.76 14.93 -0.40
N GLN A 174 -1.75 15.44 -1.10
CA GLN A 174 -1.25 14.85 -2.35
C GLN A 174 0.27 14.89 -2.43
N THR A 175 0.87 15.96 -1.90
CA THR A 175 2.31 16.21 -1.93
C THR A 175 2.97 15.95 -0.57
N PRO A 176 4.30 15.83 -0.51
CA PRO A 176 5.03 15.75 0.76
C PRO A 176 4.84 17.00 1.64
N ASP A 177 4.65 18.17 1.03
CA ASP A 177 4.39 19.42 1.76
C ASP A 177 2.97 19.43 2.35
N ASP A 178 1.98 18.92 1.63
CA ASP A 178 0.63 18.74 2.18
C ASP A 178 0.64 17.76 3.36
N LEU A 179 1.37 16.64 3.23
CA LEU A 179 1.55 15.67 4.30
C LEU A 179 2.19 16.33 5.53
N LYS A 180 3.24 17.12 5.34
CA LYS A 180 3.90 17.86 6.43
C LYS A 180 2.95 18.81 7.14
N ALA A 181 2.12 19.52 6.38
CA ALA A 181 1.17 20.48 6.93
C ALA A 181 0.01 19.80 7.67
N TYR A 182 -0.48 18.67 7.14
CA TYR A 182 -1.62 17.95 7.68
C TYR A 182 -1.27 17.04 8.86
N ASP A 183 -0.21 16.24 8.70
CA ASP A 183 0.25 15.26 9.67
C ASP A 183 1.77 15.38 9.90
N PRO A 184 2.21 16.46 10.59
CA PRO A 184 3.62 16.69 10.86
C PRO A 184 4.26 15.57 11.69
N VAL A 185 3.48 14.87 12.52
CA VAL A 185 3.99 13.76 13.34
C VAL A 185 4.38 12.59 12.45
N LEU A 186 3.49 12.16 11.54
CA LEU A 186 3.82 11.11 10.58
C LEU A 186 4.98 11.53 9.67
N TYR A 187 4.97 12.78 9.20
CA TYR A 187 6.04 13.33 8.39
C TYR A 187 7.40 13.21 9.07
N ASP A 188 7.49 13.59 10.35
CA ASP A 188 8.74 13.55 11.11
C ASP A 188 9.22 12.11 11.37
N ILE A 189 8.30 11.16 11.57
CA ILE A 189 8.63 9.73 11.67
C ILE A 189 9.17 9.22 10.32
N LEU A 190 8.50 9.51 9.20
CA LEU A 190 8.94 9.12 7.86
C LEU A 190 10.31 9.72 7.53
N ALA A 191 10.55 10.97 7.94
CA ALA A 191 11.83 11.66 7.78
C ALA A 191 12.99 10.97 8.50
N GLN A 192 12.74 10.20 9.57
CA GLN A 192 13.78 9.40 10.22
C GLN A 192 14.18 8.17 9.40
N VAL A 193 13.34 7.72 8.48
CA VAL A 193 13.56 6.51 7.66
C VAL A 193 14.03 6.84 6.24
N TYR A 194 13.38 7.81 5.60
CA TYR A 194 13.61 8.13 4.19
C TYR A 194 14.49 9.38 4.04
N ALA A 195 15.34 9.39 3.01
CA ALA A 195 16.30 10.48 2.76
C ALA A 195 15.72 11.62 1.91
N GLY A 196 14.67 11.37 1.13
CA GLY A 196 14.06 12.35 0.23
C GLY A 196 12.73 11.85 -0.31
N HIS A 197 12.07 12.70 -1.08
CA HIS A 197 10.67 12.54 -1.50
C HIS A 197 10.50 11.98 -2.91
N HIS A 198 11.58 11.61 -3.60
CA HIS A 198 11.52 11.16 -4.99
C HIS A 198 12.25 9.83 -5.15
N ILE A 199 11.55 8.84 -5.71
CA ILE A 199 12.15 7.60 -6.21
C ILE A 199 12.47 7.84 -7.69
N PRO A 200 13.75 7.84 -8.12
CA PRO A 200 14.12 8.28 -9.46
C PRO A 200 13.45 7.54 -10.63
N ALA A 201 13.01 6.31 -10.42
CA ALA A 201 12.34 5.48 -11.43
C ALA A 201 10.80 5.52 -11.33
N ASP A 202 10.25 6.33 -10.42
CA ASP A 202 8.81 6.40 -10.24
C ASP A 202 8.15 7.27 -11.33
N VAL A 203 7.39 6.59 -12.20
CA VAL A 203 6.69 7.22 -13.33
C VAL A 203 5.55 8.15 -12.91
N TYR A 204 5.07 8.03 -11.66
CA TYR A 204 3.94 8.81 -11.14
C TYR A 204 4.36 10.05 -10.35
N TYR A 205 5.64 10.21 -10.04
CA TYR A 205 6.16 11.30 -9.23
C TYR A 205 5.66 12.66 -9.72
N GLY A 206 4.89 13.35 -8.87
CA GLY A 206 4.36 14.68 -9.14
C GLY A 206 3.32 14.79 -10.26
N LYS A 207 2.81 13.67 -10.77
CA LYS A 207 1.81 13.67 -11.85
C LYS A 207 0.41 13.99 -11.34
N ASN A 208 0.10 13.67 -10.08
CA ASN A 208 -1.20 13.90 -9.44
C ASN A 208 -2.38 13.38 -10.30
N ILE A 209 -2.25 12.18 -10.85
CA ILE A 209 -3.29 11.55 -11.66
C ILE A 209 -4.43 11.16 -10.73
N SER A 210 -5.64 11.64 -11.00
CA SER A 210 -6.82 11.30 -10.19
C SER A 210 -7.20 9.83 -10.33
N PHE A 211 -7.67 9.21 -9.25
CA PHE A 211 -8.28 7.88 -9.31
C PHE A 211 -9.42 7.87 -10.33
N GLY A 212 -9.36 6.96 -11.31
CA GLY A 212 -10.32 6.91 -12.42
C GLY A 212 -10.15 7.96 -13.52
N GLY A 213 -9.02 8.70 -13.54
CA GLY A 213 -8.67 9.63 -14.62
C GLY A 213 -8.57 8.95 -16.00
N ALA A 214 -8.88 9.71 -17.05
CA ALA A 214 -9.09 9.21 -18.41
C ALA A 214 -7.98 8.25 -18.90
N THR A 215 -8.40 7.07 -19.33
CA THR A 215 -7.57 6.13 -20.08
C THR A 215 -7.30 6.69 -21.46
N VAL A 216 -6.03 6.89 -21.81
CA VAL A 216 -5.65 7.15 -23.19
C VAL A 216 -5.93 5.87 -23.97
N LYS A 217 -6.98 5.87 -24.79
CA LYS A 217 -7.17 4.85 -25.83
C LYS A 217 -6.13 5.12 -26.90
N HIS A 218 -5.18 4.19 -27.08
CA HIS A 218 -4.38 4.11 -28.30
C HIS A 218 -5.19 3.43 -29.40
#